data_AF-A0A3N5WYA4-F1
#
_entry.id   AF-A0A3N5WYA4-F1
#
_cell.length_a   1.000
_cell.length_b   1.000
_cell.length_c   1.000
_cell.angle_alpha   90.00
_cell.angle_beta   90.00
_cell.angle_gamma   90.00
#
_symmetry.space_group_name_H-M   'P 1'
#
loop_
_entity.id
_entity.type
_entity.pdbx_description
1 polymer ?
#
loop_
_entity_poly.entity_id
_entity_poly.type
_entity_poly.pdbx_seq_one_letter_code
_entity_poly.pdbx_strand_id
1 'polypeptide(L)'
;MSLVRQLSTGKRLVAAELRPPRAELAASEGMDAWIDTYHAVRRLTRRGTFVFLTDSAVGAEEEDNLRHLVANLGPDAPRDRVVPFLTSKHPLEYCLAYADRARQHGFPALVVLGGDRHLGPPRSVEHAYQLREAIRRRDAVLQLGGWANPYADPERQVAHLVDSRFTAEFYLTQIVTHHGKAPVERVLADCQRRDVRLPGIFGGLLLPQRQPAHARNARPVPSGARPSAHPGVLLGRNPAAGLRQDAPCDG
;
A
#
# COMPACT_ATOMS: atom_id res chain seq x y z
N MET A 1 3.17 11.74 -14.32
CA MET A 1 4.27 12.09 -13.38
C MET A 1 4.42 10.92 -12.41
N SER A 2 5.61 10.34 -12.26
CA SER A 2 5.80 9.11 -11.47
C SER A 2 5.59 9.33 -9.96
N LEU A 3 5.27 8.25 -9.23
CA LEU A 3 5.05 8.28 -7.79
C LEU A 3 6.24 8.88 -7.04
N VAL A 4 7.44 8.34 -7.27
CA VAL A 4 8.68 8.82 -6.61
C VAL A 4 8.92 10.29 -6.87
N ARG A 5 8.70 10.76 -8.11
CA ARG A 5 8.85 12.18 -8.45
C ARG A 5 7.84 13.03 -7.68
N GLN A 6 6.59 12.59 -7.55
CA GLN A 6 5.57 13.30 -6.80
C GLN A 6 5.90 13.37 -5.30
N LEU A 7 6.34 12.26 -4.69
CA LEU A 7 6.77 12.23 -3.29
C LEU A 7 7.98 13.15 -3.04
N SER A 8 8.88 13.26 -4.02
CA SER A 8 10.09 14.08 -3.92
C SER A 8 9.83 15.59 -4.04
N THR A 9 8.64 16.01 -4.49
CA THR A 9 8.31 17.46 -4.61
C THR A 9 8.07 18.18 -3.29
N GLY A 10 8.03 17.46 -2.15
CA GLY A 10 7.68 18.02 -0.84
C GLY A 10 6.19 18.36 -0.68
N LYS A 11 5.38 18.30 -1.75
CA LYS A 11 3.92 18.47 -1.67
C LYS A 11 3.29 17.26 -0.98
N ARG A 12 2.24 17.51 -0.19
CA ARG A 12 1.44 16.44 0.44
C ARG A 12 0.81 15.58 -0.65
N LEU A 13 1.02 14.27 -0.59
CA LEU A 13 0.35 13.27 -1.42
C LEU A 13 -0.68 12.52 -0.57
N VAL A 14 -1.89 12.36 -1.09
CA VAL A 14 -2.90 11.48 -0.50
C VAL A 14 -3.13 10.34 -1.48
N ALA A 15 -3.05 9.11 -0.97
CA ALA A 15 -3.27 7.88 -1.70
C ALA A 15 -4.29 7.00 -0.96
N ALA A 16 -4.80 5.99 -1.65
CA ALA A 16 -5.72 5.01 -1.08
C ALA A 16 -5.05 3.64 -1.09
N GLU A 17 -5.17 2.91 0.01
CA GLU A 17 -4.89 1.47 0.04
C GLU A 17 -6.21 0.71 -0.06
N LEU A 18 -6.28 -0.23 -0.99
CA LEU A 18 -7.42 -1.13 -1.17
C LEU A 18 -6.96 -2.57 -0.95
N ARG A 19 -7.82 -3.35 -0.29
CA ARG A 19 -7.67 -4.80 -0.20
C ARG A 19 -8.55 -5.47 -1.25
N PRO A 20 -8.07 -6.52 -1.92
CA PRO A 20 -8.91 -7.35 -2.77
C PRO A 20 -10.04 -7.96 -1.94
N PRO A 21 -11.17 -8.31 -2.58
CA PRO A 21 -12.24 -9.08 -1.95
C PRO A 21 -11.70 -10.34 -1.27
N ARG A 22 -12.39 -10.79 -0.23
CA ARG A 22 -12.05 -12.00 0.49
C ARG A 22 -12.29 -13.23 -0.38
N ALA A 23 -11.32 -14.16 -0.40
CA ALA A 23 -11.41 -15.41 -1.14
C ALA A 23 -12.58 -16.30 -0.68
N GLU A 24 -13.01 -16.17 0.57
CA GLU A 24 -14.07 -17.00 1.17
C GLU A 24 -15.50 -16.55 0.81
N LEU A 25 -15.65 -15.48 0.01
CA LEU A 25 -16.96 -15.00 -0.43
C LEU A 25 -17.61 -16.01 -1.39
N ALA A 26 -18.94 -16.13 -1.33
CA ALA A 26 -19.69 -16.88 -2.33
C ALA A 26 -19.44 -16.28 -3.72
N ALA A 27 -19.45 -17.10 -4.78
CA ALA A 27 -19.01 -16.69 -6.12
C ALA A 27 -19.68 -15.40 -6.64
N SER A 28 -21.00 -15.24 -6.43
CA SER A 28 -21.73 -14.02 -6.81
C SER A 28 -21.31 -12.81 -5.98
N GLU A 29 -21.13 -12.97 -4.67
CA GLU A 29 -20.70 -11.90 -3.77
C GLU A 29 -19.25 -11.48 -4.03
N GLY A 30 -18.38 -12.45 -4.35
CA GLY A 30 -17.00 -12.21 -4.75
C GLY A 30 -16.92 -11.41 -6.05
N MET A 31 -17.74 -11.75 -7.04
CA MET A 31 -17.81 -11.00 -8.30
C MET A 31 -18.27 -9.55 -8.08
N ASP A 32 -19.33 -9.35 -7.31
CA ASP A 32 -19.83 -8.00 -6.98
C ASP A 32 -18.79 -7.18 -6.22
N ALA A 33 -18.08 -7.78 -5.25
CA ALA A 33 -17.02 -7.12 -4.50
C ALA A 33 -15.82 -6.76 -5.40
N TRP A 34 -15.49 -7.60 -6.38
CA TRP A 34 -14.47 -7.31 -7.39
C TRP A 34 -14.90 -6.14 -8.28
N ILE A 35 -16.13 -6.14 -8.78
CA ILE A 35 -16.71 -5.04 -9.55
C ILE A 35 -16.63 -3.72 -8.78
N ASP A 36 -17.06 -3.70 -7.53
CA ASP A 36 -17.01 -2.52 -6.66
C ASP A 36 -15.56 -2.04 -6.45
N THR A 37 -14.60 -2.97 -6.31
CA THR A 37 -13.17 -2.67 -6.20
C THR A 37 -12.64 -1.99 -7.48
N TYR A 38 -12.94 -2.53 -8.66
CA TYR A 38 -12.50 -1.92 -9.92
C TYR A 38 -13.11 -0.53 -10.14
N HIS A 39 -14.39 -0.34 -9.81
CA HIS A 39 -15.02 0.97 -9.87
C HIS A 39 -14.37 1.96 -8.91
N ALA A 40 -13.98 1.52 -7.70
CA ALA A 40 -13.23 2.36 -6.76
C ALA A 40 -11.86 2.75 -7.31
N VAL A 41 -11.09 1.78 -7.83
CA VAL A 41 -9.77 2.04 -8.45
C VAL A 41 -9.91 3.03 -9.61
N ARG A 42 -10.84 2.80 -10.54
CA ARG A 42 -11.10 3.70 -11.69
C ARG A 42 -11.45 5.11 -11.24
N ARG A 43 -12.36 5.25 -10.27
CA ARG A 43 -12.80 6.56 -9.77
C ARG A 43 -11.65 7.33 -9.10
N LEU A 44 -10.83 6.66 -8.30
CA LEU A 44 -9.71 7.28 -7.57
C LEU A 44 -8.58 7.69 -8.51
N THR A 45 -8.16 6.77 -9.39
CA THR A 45 -7.06 7.01 -10.33
C THR A 45 -7.39 8.13 -11.33
N ARG A 46 -8.63 8.21 -11.83
CA ARG A 46 -9.11 9.33 -12.67
C ARG A 46 -9.06 10.70 -11.98
N ARG A 47 -9.13 10.74 -10.65
CA ARG A 47 -8.99 11.97 -9.85
C ARG A 47 -7.53 12.27 -9.50
N GLY A 48 -6.58 11.50 -10.02
CA GLY A 48 -5.14 11.66 -9.77
C GLY A 48 -4.66 11.04 -8.45
N THR A 49 -5.50 10.28 -7.75
CA THR A 49 -5.13 9.55 -6.53
C THR A 49 -4.36 8.29 -6.87
N PHE A 50 -3.22 8.06 -6.22
CA PHE A 50 -2.53 6.77 -6.30
C PHE A 50 -3.30 5.72 -5.50
N VAL A 51 -3.44 4.53 -6.07
CA VAL A 51 -4.12 3.40 -5.45
C VAL A 51 -3.12 2.27 -5.26
N PHE A 52 -2.92 1.92 -4.00
CA PHE A 52 -2.09 0.80 -3.56
C PHE A 52 -2.99 -0.41 -3.40
N LEU A 53 -2.76 -1.47 -4.18
CA LEU A 53 -3.54 -2.70 -4.08
C LEU A 53 -2.71 -3.74 -3.35
N THR A 54 -3.15 -4.11 -2.16
CA THR A 54 -2.50 -5.17 -1.40
C THR A 54 -2.74 -6.52 -2.04
N ASP A 55 -1.74 -7.38 -1.99
CA ASP A 55 -1.88 -8.79 -2.26
C ASP A 55 -2.03 -9.48 -0.89
N SER A 56 -3.00 -10.39 -0.76
CA SER A 56 -3.31 -11.05 0.52
C SER A 56 -2.01 -11.62 1.11
N ALA A 57 -1.53 -11.04 2.21
CA ALA A 57 -0.16 -11.22 2.74
C ALA A 57 0.25 -12.66 3.13
N VAL A 58 -0.65 -13.61 2.90
CA VAL A 58 -0.57 -15.03 3.24
C VAL A 58 -0.17 -15.87 2.01
N GLY A 59 -0.30 -15.37 0.78
CA GLY A 59 0.05 -16.12 -0.44
C GLY A 59 -0.75 -17.42 -0.61
N ALA A 60 -2.06 -17.36 -0.37
CA ALA A 60 -2.97 -18.46 -0.70
C ALA A 60 -3.04 -18.68 -2.23
N GLU A 61 -3.77 -19.71 -2.69
CA GLU A 61 -3.86 -20.12 -4.12
C GLU A 61 -3.72 -18.93 -5.06
N GLU A 62 -2.84 -19.05 -6.07
CA GLU A 62 -2.36 -17.98 -6.97
C GLU A 62 -3.47 -17.00 -7.43
N GLU A 63 -3.87 -16.11 -6.52
CA GLU A 63 -4.74 -14.99 -6.80
C GLU A 63 -3.89 -14.05 -7.63
N ASP A 64 -3.97 -14.21 -8.94
CA ASP A 64 -3.31 -13.34 -9.90
C ASP A 64 -4.04 -11.99 -9.91
N ASN A 65 -3.95 -11.28 -8.79
CA ASN A 65 -4.51 -9.95 -8.56
C ASN A 65 -4.07 -8.99 -9.67
N LEU A 66 -2.87 -9.21 -10.23
CA LEU A 66 -2.40 -8.50 -11.40
C LEU A 66 -3.20 -8.84 -12.66
N ARG A 67 -3.42 -10.11 -12.99
CA ARG A 67 -4.31 -10.51 -14.10
C ARG A 67 -5.71 -9.94 -13.94
N HIS A 68 -6.25 -9.98 -12.72
CA HIS A 68 -7.55 -9.38 -12.38
C HIS A 68 -7.57 -7.87 -12.64
N LEU A 69 -6.54 -7.14 -12.23
CA LEU A 69 -6.39 -5.71 -12.54
C LEU A 69 -6.26 -5.45 -14.04
N VAL A 70 -5.43 -6.22 -14.74
CA VAL A 70 -5.16 -6.05 -16.17
C VAL A 70 -6.43 -6.27 -17.00
N ALA A 71 -7.20 -7.31 -16.68
CA ALA A 71 -8.41 -7.67 -17.41
C ALA A 71 -9.56 -6.68 -17.16
N ASN A 72 -9.71 -6.17 -15.92
CA ASN A 72 -10.96 -5.55 -15.50
C ASN A 72 -10.89 -4.04 -15.25
N LEU A 73 -9.70 -3.43 -15.14
CA LEU A 73 -9.61 -1.97 -14.98
C LEU A 73 -10.10 -1.20 -16.22
N GLY A 74 -10.08 -1.84 -17.38
CA GLY A 74 -10.37 -1.22 -18.68
C GLY A 74 -9.32 -0.17 -19.09
N PRO A 75 -9.50 0.48 -20.25
CA PRO A 75 -8.59 1.50 -20.75
C PRO A 75 -8.68 2.84 -19.99
N ASP A 76 -9.80 3.11 -19.32
CA ASP A 76 -10.06 4.41 -18.68
C ASP A 76 -9.36 4.60 -17.33
N ALA A 77 -8.74 3.56 -16.77
CA ALA A 77 -8.01 3.64 -15.51
C ALA A 77 -6.55 4.02 -15.80
N PRO A 78 -6.04 5.17 -15.32
CA PRO A 78 -4.62 5.48 -15.39
C PRO A 78 -3.81 4.45 -14.59
N ARG A 79 -3.26 3.44 -15.27
CA ARG A 79 -2.48 2.35 -14.64
C ARG A 79 -1.19 2.87 -14.00
N ASP A 80 -0.70 4.01 -14.47
CA ASP A 80 0.43 4.74 -13.86
C ASP A 80 0.14 5.27 -12.45
N ARG A 81 -1.12 5.21 -12.01
CA ARG A 81 -1.57 5.54 -10.65
C ARG A 81 -1.88 4.31 -9.79
N VAL A 82 -1.74 3.10 -10.32
CA VAL A 82 -1.97 1.86 -9.55
C VAL A 82 -0.62 1.26 -9.16
N VAL A 83 -0.48 0.90 -7.89
CA VAL A 83 0.74 0.35 -7.29
C VAL A 83 0.40 -0.99 -6.63
N PRO A 84 0.57 -2.11 -7.35
CA PRO A 84 0.35 -3.44 -6.80
C PRO A 84 1.39 -3.80 -5.73
N PHE A 85 0.99 -4.62 -4.77
CA PHE A 85 1.88 -5.27 -3.82
C PHE A 85 2.33 -6.61 -4.40
N LEU A 86 3.57 -6.98 -4.09
CA LEU A 86 4.14 -8.28 -4.39
C LEU A 86 4.78 -8.81 -3.12
N THR A 87 4.35 -9.98 -2.66
CA THR A 87 4.96 -10.64 -1.51
C THR A 87 5.94 -11.73 -1.95
N SER A 88 6.87 -12.09 -1.06
CA SER A 88 7.77 -13.23 -1.27
C SER A 88 7.09 -14.59 -1.01
N LYS A 89 5.75 -14.65 -0.97
CA LYS A 89 4.98 -15.87 -0.61
C LYS A 89 4.65 -16.77 -1.82
N HIS A 90 5.21 -16.46 -2.97
CA HIS A 90 5.12 -17.26 -4.19
C HIS A 90 6.51 -17.75 -4.60
N PRO A 91 6.61 -18.79 -5.45
CA PRO A 91 7.88 -19.20 -6.04
C PRO A 91 8.64 -18.01 -6.64
N LEU A 92 9.97 -18.01 -6.52
CA LEU A 92 10.78 -16.86 -6.96
C LEU A 92 10.55 -16.53 -8.44
N GLU A 93 10.44 -17.55 -9.30
CA GLU A 93 10.16 -17.38 -10.72
C GLU A 93 8.82 -16.67 -10.96
N TYR A 94 7.78 -17.04 -10.21
CA TYR A 94 6.48 -16.36 -10.26
C TYR A 94 6.62 -14.88 -9.88
N CYS A 95 7.31 -14.57 -8.77
CA CYS A 95 7.49 -13.18 -8.33
C CYS A 95 8.22 -12.33 -9.39
N LEU A 96 9.22 -12.90 -10.07
CA LEU A 96 9.95 -12.19 -11.12
C LEU A 96 9.08 -12.01 -12.38
N ALA A 97 8.36 -13.05 -12.80
CA ALA A 97 7.41 -12.95 -13.91
C ALA A 97 6.26 -11.96 -13.62
N TYR A 98 5.81 -11.88 -12.36
CA TYR A 98 4.84 -10.87 -11.92
C TYR A 98 5.38 -9.46 -12.14
N ALA A 99 6.63 -9.18 -11.76
CA ALA A 99 7.25 -7.87 -11.94
C ALA A 99 7.38 -7.50 -13.43
N ASP A 100 7.78 -8.46 -14.26
CA ASP A 100 7.86 -8.30 -15.72
C ASP A 100 6.49 -7.96 -16.32
N ARG A 101 5.45 -8.73 -15.95
CA ARG A 101 4.06 -8.49 -16.39
C ARG A 101 3.52 -7.15 -15.93
N ALA A 102 3.81 -6.74 -14.69
CA ALA A 102 3.36 -5.46 -14.16
C ALA A 102 3.87 -4.30 -15.03
N ARG A 103 5.15 -4.33 -15.41
CA ARG A 103 5.74 -3.34 -16.32
C ARG A 103 5.18 -3.38 -17.73
N GLN A 104 5.03 -4.58 -18.30
CA GLN A 104 4.46 -4.75 -19.63
C GLN A 104 3.03 -4.19 -19.72
N HIS A 105 2.26 -4.29 -18.63
CA HIS A 105 0.90 -3.79 -18.57
C HIS A 105 0.77 -2.33 -18.09
N GLY A 106 1.88 -1.62 -17.89
CA GLY A 106 1.90 -0.19 -17.63
C GLY A 106 1.78 0.21 -16.16
N PHE A 107 2.06 -0.71 -15.23
CA PHE A 107 2.22 -0.38 -13.81
C PHE A 107 3.69 0.00 -13.55
N PRO A 108 4.00 1.26 -13.23
CA PRO A 108 5.38 1.75 -13.15
C PRO A 108 6.04 1.45 -11.81
N ALA A 109 5.27 0.99 -10.81
CA ALA A 109 5.73 0.80 -9.45
C ALA A 109 5.12 -0.45 -8.79
N LEU A 110 5.90 -1.11 -7.93
CA LEU A 110 5.46 -2.19 -7.05
C LEU A 110 5.87 -1.91 -5.60
N VAL A 111 5.10 -2.41 -4.64
CA VAL A 111 5.54 -2.52 -3.23
C VAL A 111 5.95 -3.96 -2.96
N VAL A 112 7.21 -4.19 -2.61
CA VAL A 112 7.76 -5.55 -2.44
C VAL A 112 7.95 -5.88 -0.96
N LEU A 113 7.25 -6.91 -0.50
CA LEU A 113 7.17 -7.32 0.91
C LEU A 113 7.61 -8.77 1.11
N GLY A 114 7.92 -9.11 2.37
CA GLY A 114 8.19 -10.49 2.75
C GLY A 114 6.93 -11.35 2.83
N GLY A 115 5.76 -10.76 3.11
CA GLY A 115 4.55 -11.49 3.51
C GLY A 115 4.66 -12.08 4.91
N ASP A 116 3.66 -12.82 5.37
CA ASP A 116 3.67 -13.43 6.71
C ASP A 116 4.76 -14.52 6.84
N ARG A 117 5.38 -14.69 8.01
CA ARG A 117 6.40 -15.74 8.26
C ARG A 117 5.80 -17.09 8.65
N HIS A 118 4.62 -17.08 9.25
CA HIS A 118 4.01 -18.23 9.92
C HIS A 118 2.72 -18.70 9.24
N LEU A 119 2.05 -17.84 8.47
CA LEU A 119 0.82 -18.16 7.76
C LEU A 119 1.06 -18.34 6.25
N GLY A 120 0.52 -19.42 5.66
CA GLY A 120 0.61 -19.72 4.24
C GLY A 120 1.97 -20.29 3.78
N PRO A 121 2.23 -20.38 2.47
CA PRO A 121 3.45 -21.01 1.93
C PRO A 121 4.73 -20.36 2.44
N PRO A 122 5.86 -21.09 2.56
CA PRO A 122 7.12 -20.46 2.97
C PRO A 122 7.51 -19.34 2.00
N ARG A 123 8.25 -18.35 2.52
CA ARG A 123 8.77 -17.30 1.65
C ARG A 123 9.82 -17.88 0.69
N SER A 124 9.80 -17.46 -0.57
CA SER A 124 10.82 -17.84 -1.56
C SER A 124 12.18 -17.19 -1.30
N VAL A 125 12.21 -16.10 -0.53
CA VAL A 125 13.42 -15.47 0.00
C VAL A 125 13.20 -15.06 1.46
N GLU A 126 14.27 -15.05 2.25
CA GLU A 126 14.21 -14.74 3.69
C GLU A 126 13.73 -13.30 3.94
N HIS A 127 14.26 -12.36 3.15
CA HIS A 127 14.05 -10.93 3.28
C HIS A 127 13.58 -10.30 1.96
N ALA A 128 12.61 -9.39 2.05
CA ALA A 128 12.03 -8.71 0.90
C ALA A 128 13.05 -7.94 0.04
N TYR A 129 14.14 -7.49 0.64
CA TYR A 129 15.21 -6.81 -0.10
C TYR A 129 15.89 -7.73 -1.11
N GLN A 130 15.98 -9.04 -0.84
CA GLN A 130 16.57 -10.03 -1.75
C GLN A 130 15.70 -10.17 -3.01
N LEU A 131 14.37 -10.11 -2.86
CA LEU A 131 13.45 -10.10 -3.99
C LEU A 131 13.59 -8.80 -4.80
N ARG A 132 13.75 -7.64 -4.13
CA ARG A 132 14.00 -6.37 -4.84
C ARG A 132 15.33 -6.39 -5.59
N GLU A 133 16.41 -6.91 -5.00
CA GLU A 133 17.69 -7.10 -5.70
C GLU A 133 17.51 -8.00 -6.94
N ALA A 134 16.73 -9.08 -6.84
CA ALA A 134 16.46 -9.98 -7.96
C ALA A 134 15.63 -9.31 -9.08
N ILE A 135 14.58 -8.55 -8.73
CA ILE A 135 13.79 -7.77 -9.69
C ILE A 135 14.67 -6.70 -10.35
N ARG A 136 15.49 -5.99 -9.56
CA ARG A 136 16.36 -4.90 -10.04
C ARG A 136 17.40 -5.39 -11.06
N ARG A 137 17.87 -6.63 -10.94
CA ARG A 137 18.74 -7.27 -11.95
C ARG A 137 18.05 -7.50 -13.30
N ARG A 138 16.71 -7.58 -13.35
CA ARG A 138 15.92 -7.76 -14.58
C ARG A 138 15.38 -6.45 -15.14
N ASP A 139 14.87 -5.56 -14.27
CA ASP A 139 14.34 -4.25 -14.65
C ASP A 139 14.92 -3.15 -13.76
N ALA A 140 15.79 -2.31 -14.33
CA ALA A 140 16.41 -1.18 -13.66
C ALA A 140 15.49 0.04 -13.52
N VAL A 141 14.35 0.07 -14.21
CA VAL A 141 13.44 1.22 -14.33
C VAL A 141 12.19 1.06 -13.48
N LEU A 142 11.71 -0.17 -13.26
CA LEU A 142 10.54 -0.45 -12.41
C LEU A 142 10.74 0.15 -11.01
N GLN A 143 9.81 0.98 -10.55
CA GLN A 143 9.94 1.60 -9.24
C GLN A 143 9.60 0.59 -8.14
N LEU A 144 10.46 0.47 -7.13
CA LEU A 144 10.27 -0.51 -6.05
C LEU A 144 10.08 0.21 -4.72
N GLY A 145 8.99 -0.14 -4.04
CA GLY A 145 8.66 0.30 -2.70
C GLY A 145 9.07 -0.76 -1.67
N GLY A 146 9.58 -0.29 -0.54
CA GLY A 146 9.81 -1.11 0.64
C GLY A 146 8.82 -0.81 1.75
N TRP A 147 9.13 -1.31 2.94
CA TRP A 147 8.22 -1.26 4.08
C TRP A 147 8.96 -1.02 5.39
N ALA A 148 8.36 -0.21 6.25
CA ALA A 148 8.79 0.02 7.62
C ALA A 148 7.63 -0.31 8.58
N ASN A 149 7.91 -1.02 9.66
CA ASN A 149 6.93 -1.29 10.70
C ASN A 149 7.07 -0.26 11.83
N PRO A 150 6.17 0.73 11.94
CA PRO A 150 6.26 1.78 12.96
C PRO A 150 6.09 1.25 14.39
N TYR A 151 5.55 0.05 14.57
CA TYR A 151 5.42 -0.61 15.87
C TYR A 151 6.70 -1.36 16.30
N ALA A 152 7.64 -1.59 15.38
CA ALA A 152 8.94 -2.17 15.71
C ALA A 152 9.90 -1.10 16.25
N ASP A 153 11.09 -1.54 16.64
CA ASP A 153 12.17 -0.64 17.06
C ASP A 153 12.50 0.37 15.94
N PRO A 154 12.37 1.69 16.20
CA PRO A 154 12.48 2.72 15.17
C PRO A 154 13.91 2.82 14.63
N GLU A 155 14.93 2.63 15.46
CA GLU A 155 16.33 2.69 15.02
C GLU A 155 16.65 1.56 14.03
N ARG A 156 16.17 0.35 14.31
CA ARG A 156 16.29 -0.80 13.39
C ARG A 156 15.52 -0.58 12.10
N GLN A 157 14.29 -0.06 12.17
CA GLN A 157 13.52 0.24 10.96
C GLN A 157 14.24 1.26 10.08
N VAL A 158 14.72 2.35 10.67
CA VAL A 158 15.43 3.40 9.93
C VAL A 158 16.78 2.88 9.40
N ALA A 159 17.49 2.03 10.17
CA ALA A 159 18.70 1.37 9.70
C ALA A 159 18.45 0.55 8.42
N HIS A 160 17.32 -0.16 8.33
CA HIS A 160 16.94 -0.86 7.10
C HIS A 160 16.66 0.08 5.92
N LEU A 161 16.08 1.27 6.16
CA LEU A 161 15.77 2.23 5.08
C LEU A 161 17.01 2.86 4.45
N VAL A 162 18.10 3.01 5.22
CA VAL A 162 19.37 3.59 4.74
C VAL A 162 20.38 2.54 4.31
N ASP A 163 20.08 1.25 4.50
CA ASP A 163 20.95 0.16 4.07
C ASP A 163 21.07 0.17 2.53
N SER A 164 22.30 0.05 2.02
CA SER A 164 22.58 -0.04 0.59
C SER A 164 21.81 -1.15 -0.14
N ARG A 165 21.46 -2.23 0.59
CA ARG A 165 20.70 -3.37 0.09
C ARG A 165 19.20 -3.16 0.13
N PHE A 166 18.71 -2.02 0.64
CA PHE A 166 17.27 -1.74 0.68
C PHE A 166 16.66 -1.70 -0.73
N THR A 167 17.40 -1.16 -1.70
CA THR A 167 17.13 -1.10 -3.15
C THR A 167 15.72 -0.64 -3.57
N ALA A 168 15.02 0.05 -2.70
CA ALA A 168 13.72 0.66 -2.98
C ALA A 168 13.85 2.18 -3.07
N GLU A 169 13.01 2.82 -3.89
CA GLU A 169 13.00 4.27 -4.12
C GLU A 169 11.96 5.01 -3.27
N PHE A 170 11.14 4.28 -2.52
CA PHE A 170 10.22 4.80 -1.52
C PHE A 170 9.89 3.72 -0.49
N TYR A 171 9.26 4.10 0.63
CA TYR A 171 8.76 3.14 1.61
C TYR A 171 7.34 3.47 2.07
N LEU A 172 6.61 2.42 2.46
CA LEU A 172 5.34 2.55 3.17
C LEU A 172 5.52 2.17 4.63
N THR A 173 4.71 2.73 5.51
CA THR A 173 4.54 2.20 6.87
C THR A 173 3.33 1.30 6.96
N GLN A 174 3.38 0.30 7.85
CA GLN A 174 2.16 -0.37 8.31
C GLN A 174 1.12 0.65 8.76
N ILE A 175 -0.14 0.37 8.45
CA ILE A 175 -1.26 1.24 8.77
C ILE A 175 -1.36 1.38 10.30
N VAL A 176 -1.42 2.63 10.76
CA VAL A 176 -1.77 2.98 12.14
C VAL A 176 -3.21 3.50 12.20
N THR A 177 -3.89 3.31 13.32
CA THR A 177 -5.19 3.96 13.52
C THR A 177 -5.00 5.45 13.77
N HIS A 178 -5.98 6.27 13.42
CA HIS A 178 -5.93 7.72 13.70
C HIS A 178 -5.80 8.08 15.19
N HIS A 179 -6.05 7.12 16.10
CA HIS A 179 -5.82 7.28 17.55
C HIS A 179 -4.38 6.95 17.98
N GLY A 180 -3.55 6.37 17.12
CA GLY A 180 -2.23 5.84 17.46
C GLY A 180 -1.13 6.34 16.53
N LYS A 181 -0.93 7.67 16.45
CA LYS A 181 0.10 8.29 15.59
C LYS A 181 1.53 8.20 16.13
N ALA A 182 1.69 8.04 17.44
CA ALA A 182 2.99 8.04 18.11
C ALA A 182 4.04 7.06 17.52
N PRO A 183 3.68 5.83 17.09
CA PRO A 183 4.62 4.93 16.41
C PRO A 183 5.22 5.51 15.13
N VAL A 184 4.41 6.20 14.32
CA VAL A 184 4.88 6.86 13.09
C VAL A 184 5.75 8.07 13.42
N GLU A 185 5.37 8.87 14.42
CA GLU A 185 6.15 10.03 14.87
C GLU A 185 7.55 9.64 15.33
N ARG A 186 7.72 8.48 15.99
CA ARG A 186 9.04 7.96 16.38
C ARG A 186 9.92 7.60 15.18
N VAL A 187 9.36 6.91 14.18
CA VAL A 187 10.11 6.59 12.96
C VAL A 187 10.49 7.87 12.21
N LEU A 188 9.59 8.86 12.14
CA LEU A 188 9.86 10.15 11.51
C LEU A 188 10.98 10.92 12.22
N ALA A 189 10.97 10.94 13.55
CA ALA A 189 12.03 11.57 14.34
C ALA A 189 13.38 10.91 14.04
N ASP A 190 13.46 9.58 14.01
CA ASP A 190 14.70 8.87 13.68
C ASP A 190 15.14 9.05 12.22
N CYS A 191 14.20 9.10 11.27
CA CYS A 191 14.49 9.47 9.89
C CYS A 191 15.13 10.87 9.81
N GLN A 192 14.60 11.84 10.57
CA GLN A 192 15.15 13.19 10.62
C GLN A 192 16.54 13.21 11.26
N ARG A 193 16.75 12.49 12.38
CA ARG A 193 18.07 12.40 13.03
C ARG A 193 19.16 11.82 12.12
N ARG A 194 18.78 10.93 11.20
CA ARG A 194 19.70 10.22 10.29
C ARG A 194 19.72 10.77 8.86
N ASP A 195 19.14 11.95 8.62
CA ASP A 195 19.00 12.58 7.29
C ASP A 195 18.47 11.62 6.21
N VAL A 196 17.42 10.86 6.52
CA VAL A 196 16.83 9.93 5.56
C VAL A 196 16.12 10.71 4.45
N ARG A 197 16.66 10.60 3.24
CA ARG A 197 16.12 11.26 2.04
C ARG A 197 15.15 10.40 1.25
N LEU A 198 15.03 9.12 1.61
CA LEU A 198 14.12 8.18 0.98
C LEU A 198 12.66 8.64 1.19
N PRO A 199 11.86 8.85 0.13
CA PRO A 199 10.48 9.29 0.29
C PRO A 199 9.59 8.25 1.01
N GLY A 200 8.74 8.73 1.92
CA GLY A 200 7.89 7.90 2.76
C GLY A 200 6.39 8.12 2.55
N ILE A 201 5.61 7.05 2.70
CA ILE A 201 4.15 7.07 2.73
C ILE A 201 3.68 6.43 4.02
N PHE A 202 2.82 7.12 4.76
CA PHE A 202 2.35 6.70 6.07
C PHE A 202 0.89 6.28 5.99
N GLY A 203 0.60 5.07 6.45
CA GLY A 203 -0.77 4.53 6.44
C GLY A 203 -1.58 4.95 7.65
N GLY A 204 -2.79 5.47 7.40
CA GLY A 204 -3.78 5.81 8.41
C GLY A 204 -5.12 5.11 8.16
N LEU A 205 -5.62 4.38 9.17
CA LEU A 205 -6.99 3.84 9.15
C LEU A 205 -7.94 4.78 9.88
N LEU A 206 -8.94 5.26 9.14
CA LEU A 206 -10.09 5.95 9.71
C LEU A 206 -11.10 4.88 10.13
N LEU A 207 -11.26 4.69 11.43
CA LEU A 207 -12.32 3.84 11.98
C LEU A 207 -13.61 4.64 12.05
N PRO A 208 -14.78 4.05 11.71
CA PRO A 208 -16.06 4.69 11.96
C PRO A 208 -16.18 5.02 13.46
N GLN A 209 -16.57 6.25 13.77
CA GLN A 209 -16.91 6.64 15.14
C GLN A 209 -18.03 5.71 15.63
N ARG A 210 -17.86 5.07 16.80
CA ARG A 210 -18.96 4.33 17.44
C ARG A 210 -20.06 5.34 17.76
N GLN A 211 -21.24 5.20 17.16
CA GLN A 211 -22.41 5.94 17.63
C GLN A 211 -22.67 5.56 19.10
N PRO A 212 -22.88 6.53 20.01
CA PRO A 212 -23.23 6.23 21.38
C PRO A 212 -24.53 5.41 21.44
N ALA A 213 -24.61 4.46 22.37
CA ALA A 213 -25.68 3.46 22.46
C ALA A 213 -27.11 4.05 22.54
N HIS A 214 -27.25 5.33 22.89
CA HIS A 214 -28.51 6.05 22.96
C HIS A 214 -29.14 6.42 21.60
N ALA A 215 -28.41 6.27 20.48
CA ALA A 215 -28.95 6.57 19.15
C ALA A 215 -29.75 5.40 18.51
N ARG A 216 -29.93 4.27 19.21
CA ARG A 216 -30.55 3.03 18.69
C ARG A 216 -32.06 3.10 18.37
N ASN A 217 -32.74 4.20 18.67
CA ASN A 217 -34.21 4.31 18.49
C ASN A 217 -34.65 5.01 17.19
N ALA A 218 -33.74 5.37 16.29
CA ALA A 218 -34.11 5.76 14.93
C ALA A 218 -34.29 4.49 14.07
N ARG A 219 -35.52 4.23 13.62
CA ARG A 219 -35.91 3.06 12.81
C ARG A 219 -34.94 2.79 11.65
N PRO A 220 -34.53 1.54 11.40
CA PRO A 220 -33.71 1.21 10.24
C PRO A 220 -34.55 1.28 8.96
N VAL A 221 -34.07 2.05 7.98
CA VAL A 221 -34.42 1.86 6.57
C VAL A 221 -33.71 0.58 6.10
N PRO A 222 -34.39 -0.37 5.44
CA PRO A 222 -33.75 -1.60 5.00
C PRO A 222 -32.87 -1.29 3.79
N SER A 223 -31.56 -1.40 3.94
CA SER A 223 -30.66 -1.60 2.82
C SER A 223 -29.67 -2.67 3.21
N GLY A 224 -29.68 -3.78 2.47
CA GLY A 224 -28.70 -4.86 2.59
C GLY A 224 -27.30 -4.29 2.51
N ALA A 225 -26.58 -4.36 3.63
CA ALA A 225 -25.22 -3.86 3.73
C ALA A 225 -24.27 -4.87 3.09
N ARG A 226 -23.82 -4.51 1.89
CA ARG A 226 -22.69 -5.12 1.16
C ARG A 226 -21.44 -5.19 2.05
N PRO A 227 -20.56 -6.18 1.87
CA PRO A 227 -19.23 -6.13 2.46
C PRO A 227 -18.41 -5.01 1.79
N SER A 228 -18.32 -3.85 2.45
CA SER A 228 -17.58 -2.69 1.93
C SER A 228 -16.08 -2.90 2.05
N ALA A 229 -15.35 -2.82 0.94
CA ALA A 229 -13.91 -2.58 0.96
C ALA A 229 -13.66 -1.28 1.75
N HIS A 230 -13.00 -1.39 2.92
CA HIS A 230 -12.65 -0.21 3.72
C HIS A 230 -11.36 0.40 3.15
N PRO A 231 -11.39 1.60 2.55
CA PRO A 231 -10.17 2.23 2.06
C PRO A 231 -9.33 2.73 3.23
N GLY A 232 -8.04 2.38 3.24
CA GLY A 232 -7.03 3.05 4.06
C GLY A 232 -6.65 4.38 3.42
N VAL A 233 -6.44 5.43 4.23
CA VAL A 233 -5.90 6.71 3.74
C VAL A 233 -4.39 6.69 3.94
N LEU A 234 -3.65 6.82 2.85
CA LEU A 234 -2.20 6.91 2.87
C LEU A 234 -1.78 8.38 2.68
N LEU A 235 -0.86 8.86 3.52
CA LEU A 235 -0.30 10.20 3.46
C LEU A 235 1.19 10.14 3.11
N GLY A 236 1.57 10.64 1.94
CA GLY A 236 2.95 10.65 1.45
C GLY A 236 3.62 12.02 1.59
N ARG A 237 4.87 12.03 2.09
CA ARG A 237 5.79 13.19 2.12
C ARG A 237 7.25 12.71 2.12
N ASN A 238 8.17 13.56 1.66
CA ASN A 238 9.61 13.35 1.90
C ASN A 238 9.92 13.61 3.40
N PRO A 239 10.53 12.67 4.14
CA PRO A 239 10.87 12.86 5.55
C PRO A 239 11.79 14.08 5.80
N ALA A 240 12.71 14.36 4.87
CA ALA A 240 13.63 15.49 4.95
C ALA A 240 12.95 16.86 4.72
N ALA A 241 11.70 16.90 4.23
CA ALA A 241 10.99 18.15 3.97
C ALA A 241 10.39 18.82 5.23
N GLY A 242 10.57 18.21 6.41
CA GLY A 242 10.22 18.80 7.70
C GLY A 242 8.71 18.87 7.98
N LEU A 243 8.33 18.48 9.19
CA LEU A 243 7.07 18.89 9.81
C LEU A 243 7.13 20.41 10.07
N ARG A 244 6.89 21.24 9.04
CA ARG A 244 6.33 22.55 9.32
C ARG A 244 4.95 22.29 9.91
N GLN A 245 4.85 22.55 11.21
CA GLN A 245 3.61 22.59 11.96
C GLN A 245 2.67 23.51 11.18
N ASP A 246 1.61 22.94 10.60
CA ASP A 246 0.42 23.73 10.32
C ASP A 246 -0.13 24.07 11.71
N ALA A 247 0.17 25.29 12.17
CA ALA A 247 -0.36 25.88 13.38
C ALA A 247 -1.90 25.84 13.35
N PRO A 248 -2.58 25.70 14.50
CA PRO A 248 -4.02 25.85 14.54
C PRO A 248 -4.38 27.28 14.11
N CYS A 249 -5.37 27.41 13.24
CA CYS A 249 -6.01 28.68 12.96
C CYS A 249 -6.65 29.18 14.27
N ASP A 250 -6.05 30.19 14.87
CA ASP A 250 -6.77 31.14 15.72
C ASP A 250 -7.60 32.06 14.82
N GLY A 251 -8.88 32.20 15.16
CA GLY A 251 -9.88 33.02 14.49
C GLY A 251 -11.27 32.68 15.02
#